data_AF-A0A6J2YFV1-F1
#
_entry.id   AF-A0A6J2YFV1-F1
#
_cell.length_a   1.000
_cell.length_b   1.000
_cell.length_c   1.000
_cell.angle_alpha   90.00
_cell.angle_beta   90.00
_cell.angle_gamma   90.00
#
_symmetry.space_group_name_H-M   'P 1'
#
loop_
_entity.id
_entity.type
_entity.pdbx_description
1 polymer ?
#
loop_
_entity_poly.entity_id
_entity_poly.type
_entity_poly.pdbx_seq_one_letter_code
_entity_poly.pdbx_strand_id
1 'polypeptide(L)'
;MKAYLERAREHNQFMAKQQHQYEIGKRHLANMMGENPETFTQKDIDEAIEYLFPSGLYDKKARPLMKPPEEVFPQRKAAEFDETDAMIRKGLQPDPNMALDISGYQWIDKRALEVQVVETLSDRDYNSFINALERLSQLPYSYREKEFIFQFNKPLMSHTKTYDAIKPHIDQDGNQIVTVYECLRKSARGTVTLKVPGTGKITINGENITYFKDMQSRDQNKDLSHKWF
;
A
#
# COMPACT_ATOMS: atom_id res chain seq x y z
N MET A 1 -24.17 -27.06 -19.10
CA MET A 1 -23.42 -26.33 -20.14
C MET A 1 -24.21 -25.15 -20.74
N LYS A 2 -25.47 -25.31 -21.18
CA LYS A 2 -26.30 -24.21 -21.74
C LYS A 2 -26.50 -23.00 -20.79
N ALA A 3 -26.86 -23.24 -19.53
CA ALA A 3 -27.06 -22.17 -18.54
C ALA A 3 -25.78 -21.37 -18.21
N TYR A 4 -24.60 -21.97 -18.36
CA TYR A 4 -23.32 -21.27 -18.16
C TYR A 4 -23.02 -20.34 -19.34
N LEU A 5 -23.19 -20.83 -20.57
CA LEU A 5 -23.02 -20.04 -21.80
C LEU A 5 -23.99 -18.85 -21.86
N GLU A 6 -25.22 -19.04 -21.39
CA GLU A 6 -26.23 -17.99 -21.29
C GLU A 6 -25.82 -16.92 -20.26
N ARG A 7 -25.44 -17.32 -19.04
CA ARG A 7 -24.94 -16.39 -18.01
C ARG A 7 -23.69 -15.63 -18.43
N ALA A 8 -22.78 -16.26 -19.17
CA ALA A 8 -21.58 -15.61 -19.71
C ALA A 8 -21.96 -14.55 -20.76
N ARG A 9 -22.89 -14.87 -21.67
CA ARG A 9 -23.40 -13.91 -22.66
C ARG A 9 -24.11 -12.74 -21.98
N GLU A 10 -24.96 -12.99 -21.01
CA GLU A 10 -25.67 -11.95 -20.24
C GLU A 10 -24.69 -11.02 -19.52
N HIS A 11 -23.65 -11.58 -18.88
CA HIS A 11 -22.63 -10.79 -18.20
C HIS A 11 -21.85 -9.93 -19.19
N ASN A 12 -21.42 -10.47 -20.32
CA ASN A 12 -20.70 -9.71 -21.34
C ASN A 12 -21.57 -8.59 -21.91
N GLN A 13 -22.86 -8.84 -22.15
CA GLN A 13 -23.80 -7.82 -22.57
C GLN A 13 -24.02 -6.75 -21.49
N PHE A 14 -24.08 -7.14 -20.23
CA PHE A 14 -24.17 -6.21 -19.09
C PHE A 14 -22.93 -5.32 -19.03
N MET A 15 -21.73 -5.90 -19.08
CA MET A 15 -20.46 -5.16 -19.06
C MET A 15 -20.36 -4.16 -20.22
N ALA A 16 -20.72 -4.58 -21.44
CA ALA A 16 -20.73 -3.70 -22.61
C ALA A 16 -21.70 -2.51 -22.45
N LYS A 17 -22.90 -2.74 -21.89
CA LYS A 17 -23.86 -1.68 -21.58
C LYS A 17 -23.32 -0.70 -20.54
N GLN A 18 -22.70 -1.21 -19.47
CA GLN A 18 -22.11 -0.38 -18.42
C GLN A 18 -20.94 0.46 -18.96
N GLN A 19 -20.11 -0.10 -19.83
CA GLN A 19 -18.99 0.62 -20.44
C GLN A 19 -19.49 1.76 -21.33
N HIS A 20 -20.53 1.52 -22.12
CA HIS A 20 -21.15 2.57 -22.93
C HIS A 20 -21.75 3.69 -22.07
N GLN A 21 -22.43 3.35 -20.97
CA GLN A 21 -22.96 4.34 -20.02
C GLN A 21 -21.86 5.15 -19.34
N TYR A 22 -20.75 4.50 -18.97
CA TYR A 22 -19.59 5.15 -18.39
C TYR A 22 -18.98 6.18 -19.35
N GLU A 23 -18.78 5.84 -20.63
CA GLU A 23 -18.24 6.76 -21.64
C GLU A 23 -19.15 7.96 -21.89
N ILE A 24 -20.47 7.76 -21.93
CA ILE A 24 -21.43 8.86 -22.04
C ILE A 24 -21.37 9.74 -20.79
N GLY A 25 -21.39 9.13 -19.61
CA GLY A 25 -21.29 9.84 -18.33
C GLY A 25 -20.02 10.66 -18.23
N LYS A 26 -18.89 10.12 -18.69
CA LYS A 26 -17.58 10.79 -18.68
C LYS A 26 -17.61 12.08 -19.50
N ARG A 27 -18.20 12.03 -20.71
CA ARG A 27 -18.38 13.21 -21.57
C ARG A 27 -19.30 14.24 -20.93
N HIS A 28 -20.40 13.81 -20.32
CA HIS A 28 -21.30 14.72 -19.61
C HIS A 28 -20.64 15.38 -18.40
N LEU A 29 -19.86 14.62 -17.63
CA LEU A 29 -19.13 15.15 -16.48
C LEU A 29 -18.10 16.19 -16.90
N ALA A 30 -17.32 15.91 -17.94
CA ALA A 30 -16.38 16.88 -18.53
C ALA A 30 -17.11 18.16 -18.97
N ASN A 31 -18.24 18.04 -19.67
CA ASN A 31 -19.06 19.18 -20.08
C ASN A 31 -19.59 20.01 -18.90
N MET A 32 -20.00 19.35 -17.80
CA MET A 32 -20.46 20.04 -16.58
C MET A 32 -19.32 20.79 -15.88
N MET A 33 -18.11 20.23 -15.89
CA MET A 33 -16.92 20.84 -15.28
C MET A 33 -16.24 21.86 -16.20
N GLY A 34 -16.67 21.98 -17.47
CA GLY A 34 -16.05 22.86 -18.46
C GLY A 34 -14.68 22.37 -18.96
N GLU A 35 -14.39 21.08 -18.80
CA GLU A 35 -13.14 20.43 -19.20
C GLU A 35 -13.28 19.73 -20.56
N ASN A 36 -12.15 19.45 -21.22
CA ASN A 36 -12.17 18.72 -22.49
C ASN A 36 -12.41 17.20 -22.27
N PRO A 37 -13.43 16.58 -22.90
CA PRO A 37 -13.74 15.16 -22.72
C PRO A 37 -12.61 14.18 -23.08
N GLU A 38 -11.71 14.55 -24.00
CA GLU A 38 -10.64 13.66 -24.46
C GLU A 38 -9.46 13.60 -23.49
N THR A 39 -9.17 14.71 -22.80
CA THR A 39 -8.07 14.80 -21.83
C THR A 39 -8.50 14.49 -20.40
N PHE A 40 -9.79 14.26 -20.17
CA PHE A 40 -10.36 14.05 -18.85
C PHE A 40 -9.88 12.72 -18.24
N THR A 41 -9.08 12.80 -17.18
CA THR A 41 -8.46 11.64 -16.52
C THR A 41 -9.33 11.11 -15.37
N GLN A 42 -9.01 9.93 -14.85
CA GLN A 42 -9.72 9.36 -13.68
C GLN A 42 -9.59 10.25 -12.43
N LYS A 43 -8.47 10.98 -12.29
CA LYS A 43 -8.27 11.90 -11.16
C LYS A 43 -9.26 13.07 -11.23
N ASP A 44 -9.45 13.61 -12.42
CA ASP A 44 -10.37 14.73 -12.65
C ASP A 44 -11.83 14.30 -12.44
N ILE A 45 -12.16 13.05 -12.80
CA ILE A 45 -13.47 12.42 -12.49
C ILE A 45 -13.66 12.34 -10.98
N ASP A 46 -12.69 11.79 -10.24
CA ASP A 46 -12.80 11.61 -8.79
C ASP A 46 -12.97 12.96 -8.06
N GLU A 47 -12.22 13.99 -8.47
CA GLU A 47 -12.34 15.36 -7.94
C GLU A 47 -13.69 15.99 -8.27
N ALA A 48 -14.16 15.83 -9.52
CA ALA A 48 -15.46 16.36 -9.93
C ALA A 48 -16.61 15.70 -9.17
N ILE A 49 -16.54 14.38 -8.93
CA ILE A 49 -17.55 13.65 -8.15
C ILE A 49 -17.53 14.08 -6.68
N GLU A 50 -16.35 14.27 -6.08
CA GLU A 50 -16.22 14.77 -4.71
C GLU A 50 -16.83 16.17 -4.55
N TYR A 51 -16.68 17.03 -5.57
CA TYR A 51 -17.27 18.37 -5.59
C TYR A 51 -18.79 18.36 -5.80
N LEU A 52 -19.29 17.59 -6.77
CA LEU A 52 -20.72 17.54 -7.11
C LEU A 52 -21.56 16.79 -6.07
N PHE A 53 -20.99 15.76 -5.44
CA PHE A 53 -21.66 14.91 -4.46
C PHE A 53 -20.83 14.80 -3.17
N PRO A 54 -20.73 15.89 -2.39
CA PRO A 54 -19.90 15.90 -1.18
C PRO A 54 -20.44 14.90 -0.16
N SER A 55 -19.60 13.93 0.21
CA SER A 55 -19.92 12.89 1.20
C SER A 55 -19.01 13.00 2.42
N GLY A 56 -19.63 13.15 3.60
CA GLY A 56 -18.94 13.16 4.89
C GLY A 56 -18.63 11.76 5.45
N LEU A 57 -18.83 10.70 4.66
CA LEU A 57 -18.61 9.33 5.13
C LEU A 57 -17.11 9.05 5.36
N TYR A 58 -16.78 8.51 6.54
CA TYR A 58 -15.42 8.14 6.90
C TYR A 58 -14.87 7.01 6.02
N ASP A 59 -15.72 6.03 5.68
CA ASP A 59 -15.33 4.96 4.77
C ASP A 59 -15.32 5.46 3.32
N LYS A 60 -14.13 5.46 2.70
CA LYS A 60 -13.95 5.88 1.31
C LYS A 60 -14.71 5.00 0.33
N LYS A 61 -14.93 3.72 0.64
CA LYS A 61 -15.67 2.79 -0.24
C LYS A 61 -17.17 3.05 -0.27
N ALA A 62 -17.70 3.73 0.74
CA ALA A 62 -19.11 4.09 0.83
C ALA A 62 -19.43 5.44 0.16
N ARG A 63 -18.42 6.17 -0.32
CA ARG A 63 -18.60 7.46 -0.99
C ARG A 63 -19.08 7.24 -2.43
N PRO A 64 -19.79 8.22 -3.02
CA PRO A 64 -20.06 8.23 -4.45
C PRO A 64 -18.76 8.11 -5.24
N LEU A 65 -18.72 7.22 -6.22
CA LEU A 65 -17.57 7.01 -7.09
C LEU A 65 -18.03 6.71 -8.52
N MET A 66 -17.23 7.12 -9.50
CA MET A 66 -17.47 6.84 -10.91
C MET A 66 -16.18 6.27 -11.50
N LYS A 67 -16.15 4.96 -11.74
CA LYS A 67 -14.99 4.21 -12.22
C LYS A 67 -15.35 3.31 -13.39
N PRO A 68 -14.35 2.87 -14.19
CA PRO A 68 -14.57 1.89 -15.25
C PRO A 68 -15.25 0.62 -14.71
N PRO A 69 -16.22 0.03 -15.44
CA PRO A 69 -16.95 -1.15 -14.99
C PRO A 69 -16.06 -2.34 -14.60
N GLU A 70 -14.91 -2.49 -15.24
CA GLU A 70 -13.92 -3.55 -14.97
C GLU A 70 -13.32 -3.48 -13.56
N GLU A 71 -13.22 -2.28 -12.96
CA GLU A 71 -12.74 -2.12 -11.58
C GLU A 71 -13.87 -2.24 -10.56
N VAL A 72 -15.10 -1.91 -10.94
CA VAL A 72 -16.26 -1.85 -10.04
C VAL A 72 -16.91 -3.22 -9.87
N PHE A 73 -17.07 -3.94 -10.98
CA PHE A 73 -17.69 -5.26 -10.97
C PHE A 73 -16.62 -6.35 -10.87
N PRO A 74 -16.88 -7.42 -10.08
CA PRO A 74 -15.93 -8.52 -9.99
C PRO A 74 -15.78 -9.19 -11.36
N GLN A 75 -14.55 -9.45 -11.77
CA GLN A 75 -14.25 -10.22 -12.98
C GLN A 75 -14.84 -11.63 -12.83
N ARG A 76 -15.33 -12.21 -13.92
CA ARG A 76 -15.84 -13.58 -13.94
C ARG A 76 -14.91 -14.47 -14.77
N LYS A 77 -14.68 -15.68 -14.28
CA LYS A 77 -13.85 -16.69 -14.96
C LYS A 77 -14.42 -16.99 -16.36
N ALA A 78 -13.61 -16.75 -17.39
CA ALA A 78 -13.88 -17.25 -18.73
C ALA A 78 -13.74 -18.79 -18.74
N ALA A 79 -14.43 -19.48 -19.64
CA ALA A 79 -14.24 -20.91 -19.79
C ALA A 79 -12.83 -21.16 -20.33
N GLU A 80 -11.97 -21.72 -19.50
CA GLU A 80 -10.68 -22.28 -19.92
C GLU A 80 -10.96 -23.67 -20.51
N PHE A 81 -10.70 -23.83 -21.81
CA PHE A 81 -10.48 -25.14 -22.41
C PHE A 81 -8.98 -25.35 -22.46
N ASP A 82 -8.48 -26.33 -21.71
CA ASP A 82 -7.06 -26.64 -21.63
C ASP A 82 -6.56 -27.24 -22.97
N GLU A 83 -5.69 -26.52 -23.68
CA GLU A 83 -4.87 -27.05 -24.79
C GLU A 83 -3.41 -27.30 -24.33
N THR A 84 -3.19 -27.80 -23.10
CA THR A 84 -1.86 -27.86 -22.48
C THR A 84 -1.34 -29.29 -22.21
N ASP A 85 -1.67 -30.28 -23.06
CA ASP A 85 -1.19 -31.67 -22.88
C ASP A 85 0.09 -32.03 -23.69
N ALA A 86 0.76 -31.04 -24.30
CA ALA A 86 1.81 -31.31 -25.30
C ALA A 86 3.28 -31.29 -24.82
N MET A 87 3.61 -30.89 -23.58
CA MET A 87 4.99 -30.45 -23.26
C MET A 87 5.81 -31.27 -22.22
N ILE A 88 5.34 -32.43 -21.74
CA ILE A 88 6.04 -33.20 -20.67
C ILE A 88 7.27 -34.04 -21.16
N ARG A 89 7.63 -34.06 -22.46
CA ARG A 89 8.55 -35.08 -23.03
C ARG A 89 10.07 -34.80 -23.05
N LYS A 90 10.61 -33.69 -22.53
CA LYS A 90 12.02 -33.29 -22.81
C LYS A 90 12.97 -33.22 -21.60
N GLY A 91 13.12 -34.31 -20.85
CA GLY A 91 13.95 -34.43 -19.64
C GLY A 91 15.37 -33.85 -19.73
N LEU A 92 15.55 -32.62 -19.25
CA LEU A 92 16.81 -31.88 -19.12
C LEU A 92 17.10 -31.66 -17.64
N GLN A 93 18.35 -31.82 -17.20
CA GLN A 93 18.80 -31.65 -15.81
C GLN A 93 18.95 -30.18 -15.36
N PRO A 94 18.82 -29.83 -14.06
CA PRO A 94 18.79 -28.46 -13.55
C PRO A 94 20.16 -27.97 -13.08
N ASP A 95 20.53 -26.74 -13.45
CA ASP A 95 21.75 -26.09 -12.96
C ASP A 95 21.53 -25.48 -11.55
N PRO A 96 22.37 -25.81 -10.54
CA PRO A 96 22.20 -25.38 -9.13
C PRO A 96 22.26 -23.87 -8.87
N ASN A 97 22.78 -23.07 -9.81
CA ASN A 97 23.02 -21.63 -9.64
C ASN A 97 21.79 -20.76 -9.98
N MET A 98 20.67 -21.36 -10.38
CA MET A 98 19.44 -20.64 -10.72
C MET A 98 18.36 -20.73 -9.64
N ALA A 99 18.66 -21.25 -8.45
CA ALA A 99 17.67 -21.37 -7.36
C ALA A 99 17.03 -20.02 -7.04
N LEU A 100 15.69 -19.99 -6.97
CA LEU A 100 14.93 -18.78 -6.64
C LEU A 100 15.09 -18.42 -5.16
N ASP A 101 15.51 -17.19 -4.89
CA ASP A 101 15.48 -16.61 -3.54
C ASP A 101 14.13 -15.91 -3.32
N ILE A 102 13.41 -16.36 -2.29
CA ILE A 102 12.06 -15.90 -1.92
C ILE A 102 12.12 -15.12 -0.60
N SER A 103 13.29 -14.95 0.01
CA SER A 103 13.45 -14.37 1.35
C SER A 103 12.90 -12.94 1.50
N GLY A 104 12.78 -12.19 0.39
CA GLY A 104 12.19 -10.85 0.34
C GLY A 104 10.72 -10.79 -0.08
N TYR A 105 10.05 -11.94 -0.23
CA TYR A 105 8.69 -12.04 -0.73
C TYR A 105 7.77 -12.70 0.29
N GLN A 106 6.51 -12.27 0.31
CA GLN A 106 5.45 -12.87 1.09
C GLN A 106 4.39 -13.43 0.13
N TRP A 107 3.93 -14.65 0.37
CA TRP A 107 2.80 -15.23 -0.34
C TRP A 107 1.56 -14.36 -0.18
N ILE A 108 0.73 -14.28 -1.24
CA ILE A 108 -0.52 -13.53 -1.18
C ILE A 108 -1.47 -14.10 -0.12
N ASP A 109 -2.19 -13.22 0.56
CA ASP A 109 -3.20 -13.62 1.53
C ASP A 109 -4.37 -14.37 0.87
N LYS A 110 -5.10 -15.16 1.66
CA LYS A 110 -6.30 -15.89 1.23
C LYS A 110 -7.26 -15.04 0.40
N ARG A 111 -7.61 -13.84 0.89
CA ARG A 111 -8.54 -12.94 0.19
C ARG A 111 -8.00 -12.49 -1.17
N ALA A 112 -6.69 -12.27 -1.27
CA ALA A 112 -6.06 -11.89 -2.53
C ALA A 112 -6.06 -13.07 -3.51
N LEU A 113 -5.83 -14.30 -3.02
CA LEU A 113 -5.92 -15.51 -3.82
C LEU A 113 -7.36 -15.76 -4.32
N GLU A 114 -8.37 -15.58 -3.47
CA GLU A 114 -9.79 -15.69 -3.86
C GLU A 114 -10.17 -14.69 -4.96
N VAL A 115 -9.63 -13.47 -4.91
CA VAL A 115 -9.83 -12.46 -5.95
C VAL A 115 -9.13 -12.87 -7.25
N GLN A 116 -7.91 -13.42 -7.17
CA GLN A 116 -7.13 -13.81 -8.35
C GLN A 116 -7.70 -15.05 -9.05
N VAL A 117 -8.18 -16.04 -8.29
CA VAL A 117 -8.80 -17.27 -8.81
C VAL A 117 -10.30 -17.07 -9.10
N VAL A 118 -10.91 -16.01 -8.56
CA VAL A 118 -12.34 -15.71 -8.66
C VAL A 118 -13.21 -16.83 -8.06
N GLU A 119 -12.73 -17.44 -6.97
CA GLU A 119 -13.38 -18.56 -6.29
C GLU A 119 -13.27 -18.38 -4.78
N THR A 120 -14.27 -18.85 -4.04
CA THR A 120 -14.22 -18.88 -2.57
C THR A 120 -13.40 -20.09 -2.12
N LEU A 121 -12.42 -19.90 -1.25
CA LEU A 121 -11.51 -20.96 -0.84
C LEU A 121 -11.72 -21.34 0.63
N SER A 122 -11.56 -22.63 0.94
CA SER A 122 -11.42 -23.07 2.33
C SER A 122 -10.04 -22.71 2.87
N ASP A 123 -9.91 -22.54 4.18
CA ASP A 123 -8.60 -22.34 4.82
C ASP A 123 -7.69 -23.55 4.59
N ARG A 124 -8.29 -24.76 4.50
CA ARG A 124 -7.57 -25.99 4.18
C ARG A 124 -6.97 -25.93 2.77
N ASP A 125 -7.76 -25.49 1.80
CA ASP A 125 -7.35 -25.46 0.39
C ASP A 125 -6.27 -24.38 0.18
N TYR A 126 -6.43 -23.23 0.85
CA TYR A 126 -5.41 -22.19 0.88
C TYR A 126 -4.08 -22.72 1.45
N ASN A 127 -4.11 -23.40 2.60
CA ASN A 127 -2.90 -23.97 3.19
C ASN A 127 -2.27 -25.03 2.28
N SER A 128 -3.09 -25.89 1.66
CA SER A 128 -2.60 -26.89 0.69
C SER A 128 -1.95 -26.23 -0.53
N PHE A 129 -2.51 -25.12 -1.02
CA PHE A 129 -1.97 -24.34 -2.13
C PHE A 129 -0.63 -23.69 -1.78
N ILE A 130 -0.51 -23.01 -0.64
CA ILE A 130 0.76 -22.42 -0.20
C ILE A 130 1.84 -23.49 -0.03
N ASN A 131 1.50 -24.62 0.61
CA ASN A 131 2.44 -25.74 0.74
C ASN A 131 2.90 -26.30 -0.63
N ALA A 132 2.02 -26.33 -1.62
CA ALA A 132 2.37 -26.77 -2.96
C ALA A 132 3.32 -25.77 -3.66
N LEU A 133 3.08 -24.47 -3.50
CA LEU A 133 3.96 -23.43 -4.04
C LEU A 133 5.32 -23.37 -3.35
N GLU A 134 5.38 -23.55 -2.04
CA GLU A 134 6.65 -23.67 -1.29
C GLU A 134 7.45 -24.88 -1.73
N ARG A 135 6.78 -26.01 -1.99
CA ARG A 135 7.44 -27.19 -2.56
C ARG A 135 7.93 -26.91 -3.97
N LEU A 136 7.12 -26.27 -4.81
CA LEU A 136 7.48 -25.91 -6.19
C LEU A 136 8.73 -25.01 -6.21
N SER A 137 8.81 -24.05 -5.28
CA SER A 137 9.93 -23.12 -5.22
C SER A 137 11.23 -23.78 -4.76
N GLN A 138 11.14 -24.84 -3.96
CA GLN A 138 12.28 -25.68 -3.54
C GLN A 138 12.74 -26.68 -4.62
N LEU A 139 12.00 -26.85 -5.72
CA LEU A 139 12.40 -27.78 -6.78
C LEU A 139 13.62 -27.26 -7.56
N PRO A 140 14.49 -28.16 -8.06
CA PRO A 140 15.69 -27.76 -8.79
C PRO A 140 15.48 -26.92 -10.07
N TYR A 141 14.28 -26.92 -10.67
CA TYR A 141 13.94 -26.11 -11.85
C TYR A 141 12.99 -24.95 -11.56
N SER A 142 12.84 -24.54 -10.30
CA SER A 142 11.89 -23.50 -9.92
C SER A 142 12.08 -22.20 -10.71
N TYR A 143 13.31 -21.91 -11.17
CA TYR A 143 13.65 -20.77 -12.03
C TYR A 143 12.86 -20.67 -13.34
N ARG A 144 12.40 -21.80 -13.90
CA ARG A 144 11.63 -21.81 -15.16
C ARG A 144 10.23 -21.25 -14.95
N GLU A 145 9.64 -21.57 -13.81
CA GLU A 145 8.31 -21.14 -13.41
C GLU A 145 8.35 -19.91 -12.49
N LYS A 146 9.44 -19.12 -12.56
CA LYS A 146 9.60 -17.94 -11.71
C LYS A 146 8.46 -16.94 -11.87
N GLU A 147 7.98 -16.74 -13.10
CA GLU A 147 6.92 -15.77 -13.40
C GLU A 147 5.61 -16.20 -12.75
N PHE A 148 5.30 -17.50 -12.83
CA PHE A 148 4.16 -18.10 -12.17
C PHE A 148 4.26 -17.98 -10.65
N ILE A 149 5.41 -18.34 -10.06
CA ILE A 149 5.63 -18.23 -8.61
C ILE A 149 5.50 -16.78 -8.14
N PHE A 150 6.08 -15.82 -8.87
CA PHE A 150 6.04 -14.41 -8.50
C PHE A 150 4.66 -13.78 -8.65
N GLN A 151 3.78 -14.33 -9.50
CA GLN A 151 2.38 -13.88 -9.60
C GLN A 151 1.63 -14.02 -8.26
N PHE A 152 2.02 -15.00 -7.43
CA PHE A 152 1.42 -15.26 -6.11
C PHE A 152 2.27 -14.73 -4.95
N ASN A 153 3.27 -13.90 -5.22
CA ASN A 153 4.13 -13.29 -4.22
C ASN A 153 4.03 -11.77 -4.26
N LYS A 154 4.19 -11.13 -3.09
CA LYS A 154 4.31 -9.68 -2.96
C LYS A 154 5.65 -9.34 -2.34
N PRO A 155 6.37 -8.31 -2.84
CA PRO A 155 7.61 -7.88 -2.22
C PRO A 155 7.31 -7.39 -0.79
N LEU A 156 8.06 -7.90 0.18
CA LEU A 156 7.96 -7.49 1.56
C LEU A 156 8.66 -6.12 1.69
N MET A 157 7.90 -5.03 1.72
CA MET A 157 8.46 -3.71 2.01
C MET A 157 8.95 -3.69 3.46
N SER A 158 10.28 -3.74 3.65
CA SER A 158 10.88 -3.49 4.95
C SER A 158 10.82 -1.99 5.23
N HIS A 159 9.91 -1.58 6.11
CA HIS A 159 9.94 -0.22 6.66
C HIS A 159 11.15 -0.09 7.58
N THR A 160 12.30 0.27 7.01
CA THR A 160 13.40 0.79 7.81
C THR A 160 12.97 2.16 8.30
N LYS A 161 12.83 2.32 9.62
CA LYS A 161 12.63 3.64 10.23
C LYS A 161 13.92 4.43 10.08
N THR A 162 14.12 5.03 8.92
CA THR A 162 15.16 6.04 8.72
C THR A 162 14.66 7.31 9.39
N TYR A 163 15.28 7.67 10.50
CA TYR A 163 15.07 8.98 11.09
C TYR A 163 15.86 9.98 10.25
N ASP A 164 15.17 10.82 9.49
CA ASP A 164 15.81 11.93 8.80
C ASP A 164 16.30 12.93 9.86
N ALA A 165 17.61 12.99 10.05
CA ALA A 165 18.21 13.97 10.97
C ALA A 165 17.94 15.38 10.45
N ILE A 166 17.27 16.19 11.27
CA ILE A 166 16.98 17.60 10.95
C ILE A 166 18.31 18.34 10.78
N LYS A 167 18.49 19.02 9.64
CA LYS A 167 19.70 19.79 9.38
C LYS A 167 19.77 21.01 10.32
N PRO A 168 20.89 21.23 11.03
CA PRO A 168 21.05 22.39 11.91
C PRO A 168 21.14 23.69 11.11
N HIS A 169 20.53 24.76 11.62
CA HIS A 169 20.70 26.12 11.10
C HIS A 169 21.70 26.88 11.97
N ILE A 170 22.43 27.84 11.40
CA ILE A 170 23.42 28.63 12.13
C ILE A 170 22.77 29.96 12.55
N ASP A 171 22.83 30.28 13.83
CA ASP A 171 22.35 31.54 14.41
C ASP A 171 23.34 32.70 14.20
N GLN A 172 22.93 33.93 14.50
CA GLN A 172 23.76 35.15 14.37
C GLN A 172 25.06 35.08 15.20
N ASP A 173 25.04 34.32 16.29
CA ASP A 173 26.19 34.08 17.17
C ASP A 173 27.10 32.93 16.71
N GLY A 174 26.86 32.35 15.53
CA GLY A 174 27.64 31.22 14.99
C GLY A 174 27.31 29.85 15.60
N ASN A 175 26.33 29.79 16.50
CA ASN A 175 25.89 28.54 17.13
C ASN A 175 24.95 27.74 16.20
N GLN A 176 25.09 26.43 16.17
CA GLN A 176 24.16 25.55 15.47
C GLN A 176 22.92 25.31 16.31
N ILE A 177 21.75 25.52 15.72
CA ILE A 177 20.46 25.35 16.37
C ILE A 177 19.64 24.29 15.63
N VAL A 178 19.04 23.40 16.40
CA VAL A 178 18.04 22.45 15.92
C VAL A 178 16.78 22.69 16.71
N THR A 179 15.71 23.10 16.02
CA THR A 179 14.39 23.28 16.64
C THR A 179 13.48 22.15 16.18
N VAL A 180 13.00 21.38 17.14
CA VAL A 180 11.97 20.36 16.93
C VAL A 180 10.65 20.94 17.39
N TYR A 181 9.73 21.12 16.44
CA TYR A 181 8.39 21.64 16.68
C TYR A 181 7.43 20.50 17.03
N GLU A 182 6.37 20.85 17.76
CA GLU A 182 5.24 19.95 18.05
C GLU A 182 5.66 18.60 18.66
N CYS A 183 6.54 18.63 19.66
CA CYS A 183 6.79 17.46 20.49
C CYS A 183 5.53 17.16 21.32
N LEU A 184 4.81 16.10 20.96
CA LEU A 184 3.54 15.72 21.58
C LEU A 184 3.76 14.62 22.63
N ARG A 185 3.21 14.80 23.83
CA ARG A 185 3.04 13.73 24.82
C ARG A 185 1.67 13.82 25.45
N LYS A 186 0.80 12.84 25.18
CA LYS A 186 -0.62 12.90 25.55
C LYS A 186 -1.25 14.21 25.03
N SER A 187 -1.76 15.06 25.91
CA SER A 187 -2.30 16.39 25.58
C SER A 187 -1.27 17.52 25.62
N ALA A 188 -0.06 17.26 26.13
CA ALA A 188 1.00 18.28 26.22
C ALA A 188 1.68 18.47 24.87
N ARG A 189 1.92 19.73 24.51
CA ARG A 189 2.67 20.14 23.32
C ARG A 189 3.86 20.98 23.75
N GLY A 190 5.03 20.72 23.18
CA GLY A 190 6.24 21.49 23.44
C GLY A 190 7.06 21.71 22.19
N THR A 191 7.77 22.82 22.14
CA THR A 191 8.79 23.10 21.12
C THR A 191 10.13 23.10 21.81
N VAL A 192 11.07 22.29 21.33
CA VAL A 192 12.39 22.14 21.93
C VAL A 192 13.44 22.68 20.96
N THR A 193 14.25 23.60 21.46
CA THR A 193 15.38 24.16 20.70
C THR A 193 16.68 23.71 21.36
N LEU A 194 17.48 22.97 20.61
CA LEU A 194 18.82 22.55 21.01
C LEU A 194 19.83 23.50 20.38
N LYS A 195 20.79 23.98 21.18
CA LYS A 195 21.90 24.81 20.73
C LYS A 195 23.22 24.07 20.93
N VAL A 196 24.08 24.11 19.91
CA VAL A 196 25.43 23.53 19.91
C VAL A 196 26.44 24.64 19.58
N PRO A 197 27.51 24.83 20.36
CA PRO A 197 27.93 24.06 21.54
C PRO A 197 27.01 24.24 22.77
N GLY A 198 26.79 23.14 23.51
CA GLY A 198 25.87 23.11 24.65
C GLY A 198 26.56 23.49 25.98
N THR A 199 25.94 24.37 26.76
CA THR A 199 26.39 24.76 28.11
C THR A 199 25.71 23.98 29.24
N GLY A 200 24.84 23.02 28.91
CA GLY A 200 24.04 22.26 29.88
C GLY A 200 22.91 23.05 30.55
N LYS A 201 22.69 24.32 30.15
CA LYS A 201 21.61 25.16 30.68
C LYS A 201 20.27 24.79 30.02
N ILE A 202 19.34 24.29 30.81
CA ILE A 202 17.97 23.97 30.37
C ILE A 202 17.04 25.09 30.82
N THR A 203 16.22 25.61 29.91
CA THR A 203 15.20 26.63 30.19
C THR A 203 13.86 26.15 29.64
N ILE A 204 12.84 26.09 30.51
CA ILE A 204 11.49 25.61 30.20
C ILE A 204 10.54 26.79 30.39
N ASN A 205 9.89 27.27 29.34
CA ASN A 205 8.96 28.42 29.37
C ASN A 205 9.55 29.69 30.03
N GLY A 206 10.87 29.88 29.93
CA GLY A 206 11.58 31.00 30.59
C GLY A 206 12.03 30.73 32.03
N GLU A 207 11.59 29.63 32.64
CA GLU A 207 12.01 29.18 33.96
C GLU A 207 13.11 28.11 33.88
N ASN A 208 13.78 27.86 35.02
CA ASN A 208 14.78 26.80 35.14
C ASN A 208 14.11 25.40 35.21
N ILE A 209 14.89 24.32 35.31
CA ILE A 209 14.42 22.94 35.50
C ILE A 209 13.51 22.75 36.73
N THR A 210 13.52 23.72 37.65
CA THR A 210 12.62 23.80 38.80
C THR A 210 11.14 23.94 38.43
N TYR A 211 10.82 24.31 37.19
CA TYR A 211 9.45 24.32 36.65
C TYR A 211 8.71 23.00 36.94
N PHE A 212 9.40 21.87 36.78
CA PHE A 212 8.88 20.58 37.23
C PHE A 212 9.11 20.42 38.73
N LYS A 213 8.05 20.32 39.53
CA LYS A 213 8.16 20.13 40.99
C LYS A 213 8.61 18.71 41.35
N ASP A 214 8.14 17.71 40.60
CA ASP A 214 8.42 16.30 40.86
C ASP A 214 9.79 15.86 40.34
N MET A 215 10.46 15.01 41.11
CA MET A 215 11.78 14.47 40.79
C MET A 215 11.76 13.59 39.53
N GLN A 216 10.72 12.76 39.35
CA GLN A 216 10.56 11.89 38.17
C GLN A 216 10.56 12.68 36.85
N SER A 217 9.94 13.86 36.85
CA SER A 217 9.87 14.74 35.68
C SER A 217 11.21 15.41 35.41
N ARG A 218 12.04 15.63 36.44
CA ARG A 218 13.40 16.15 36.29
C ARG A 218 14.36 15.07 35.79
N ASP A 219 14.22 13.83 36.26
CA ASP A 219 15.11 12.73 35.85
C ASP A 219 14.90 12.31 34.40
N GLN A 220 13.65 12.33 33.89
CA GLN A 220 13.38 12.16 32.45
C GLN A 220 14.12 13.22 31.59
N ASN A 221 14.35 14.43 32.12
CA ASN A 221 15.12 15.47 31.43
C ASN A 221 16.65 15.32 31.62
N LYS A 222 17.10 14.74 32.73
CA LYS A 222 18.54 14.51 33.02
C LYS A 222 19.12 13.29 32.29
N ASP A 223 18.35 12.22 32.12
CA ASP A 223 18.78 11.07 31.33
C ASP A 223 19.08 11.44 29.87
N LEU A 224 18.49 12.54 29.39
CA LEU A 224 18.76 13.13 28.09
C LEU A 224 20.01 14.03 28.08
N SER A 225 20.49 14.57 29.20
CA SER A 225 21.75 15.32 29.20
C SER A 225 22.97 14.40 29.20
N HIS A 226 22.93 13.28 29.92
CA HIS A 226 24.08 12.35 30.01
C HIS A 226 24.35 11.53 28.74
N LYS A 227 23.39 11.42 27.82
CA LYS A 227 23.54 10.66 26.56
C LYS A 227 24.12 11.46 25.39
N TRP A 228 24.27 12.78 25.53
CA TRP A 228 24.63 13.68 24.44
C TRP A 228 25.83 14.60 24.77
N PHE A 229 26.53 14.33 25.88
CA PHE A 229 27.87 14.86 26.18
C PHE A 229 28.92 13.78 25.99
#